data_AF-A0A5K1A249-F1
#
_entry.id   AF-A0A5K1A249-F1
#
_cell.length_a   1.000
_cell.length_b   1.000
_cell.length_c   1.000
_cell.angle_alpha   90.00
_cell.angle_beta   90.00
_cell.angle_gamma   90.00
#
_symmetry.space_group_name_H-M   'P 1'
#
loop_
_entity.id
_entity.type
_entity.pdbx_description
1 polymer ?
#
loop_
_entity_poly.entity_id
_entity_poly.type
_entity_poly.pdbx_seq_one_letter_code
_entity_poly.pdbx_strand_id
1 'polypeptide(L)' 'VDRIYLSTPSKIATIDHEKKRTFVLRKDGLPDA' A
#
# COMPACT_ATOMS: atom_id res chain seq x y z
N VAL A 1 -6.83 8.27 9.36
CA VAL A 1 -5.54 8.36 10.10
C VAL A 1 -4.48 8.62 9.07
N ASP A 2 -3.80 9.76 9.15
CA ASP A 2 -2.77 10.10 8.17
C ASP A 2 -1.42 9.58 8.67
N ARG A 3 -0.78 8.74 7.85
CA ARG A 3 0.54 8.17 8.13
C ARG A 3 1.39 8.20 6.86
N ILE A 4 2.65 8.56 7.03
CA ILE A 4 3.66 8.57 5.97
C ILE A 4 4.65 7.43 6.25
N TYR A 5 4.87 6.56 5.26
CA TYR A 5 5.79 5.43 5.35
C TYR A 5 6.87 5.57 4.26
N LEU A 6 8.02 6.11 4.64
CA LEU A 6 9.11 6.53 3.76
C LEU A 6 9.93 5.39 3.12
N SER A 7 9.66 4.13 3.45
CA SER A 7 10.44 2.99 2.94
C SER A 7 9.56 1.76 2.71
N THR A 8 8.39 2.00 2.14
CA THR A 8 7.46 0.91 1.83
C THR A 8 7.89 0.19 0.56
N PRO A 9 7.90 -1.15 0.54
CA PRO A 9 8.17 -1.90 -0.69
C PRO A 9 7.21 -1.48 -1.81
N SER A 10 7.66 -1.53 -3.06
CA SER A 10 6.87 -1.11 -4.23
C SER A 10 5.54 -1.87 -4.38
N LYS A 11 5.44 -3.06 -3.76
CA LYS A 11 4.22 -3.88 -3.70
C LYS A 11 3.61 -3.82 -2.30
N ILE A 12 2.52 -3.08 -2.15
CA ILE A 12 1.82 -2.90 -0.88
C ILE A 12 0.50 -3.69 -0.94
N ALA A 13 0.24 -4.55 0.05
CA ALA A 13 -1.03 -5.23 0.18
C ALA A 13 -1.90 -4.54 1.24
N THR A 14 -3.12 -4.17 0.87
CA THR A 14 -4.16 -3.69 1.80
C THR A 14 -5.15 -4.81 2.03
N ILE A 15 -5.27 -5.24 3.28
CA ILE A 15 -6.20 -6.31 3.69
C ILE A 15 -7.46 -5.65 4.25
N ASP A 16 -8.59 -5.84 3.58
CA ASP A 16 -9.91 -5.45 4.06
C ASP A 16 -10.53 -6.66 4.77
N HIS A 17 -10.46 -6.65 6.09
CA HIS A 17 -10.98 -7.74 6.94
C HIS A 17 -12.51 -7.78 7.00
N GLU A 18 -13.18 -6.67 6.69
CA GLU A 18 -14.64 -6.55 6.69
C GLU A 18 -15.21 -7.17 5.42
N LYS A 19 -14.65 -6.83 4.25
CA LYS A 19 -15.10 -7.33 2.94
C LYS A 19 -14.32 -8.53 2.43
N LYS A 20 -13.50 -9.14 3.31
CA LYS A 20 -12.68 -10.34 3.05
C LYS A 20 -11.93 -10.30 1.72
N ARG A 21 -11.29 -9.17 1.44
CA ARG A 21 -10.58 -8.94 0.17
C ARG A 21 -9.25 -8.26 0.38
N THR A 22 -8.32 -8.55 -0.53
CA THR A 22 -6.97 -7.99 -0.51
C THR A 22 -6.74 -7.21 -1.78
N PHE A 23 -6.32 -5.95 -1.66
CA PHE A 23 -5.90 -5.12 -2.77
C PHE A 23 -4.39 -5.01 -2.79
N VAL A 24 -3.80 -5.01 -3.98
CA VAL A 24 -2.36 -4.80 -4.14
C VAL A 24 -2.16 -3.46 -4.85
N LEU A 25 -1.57 -2.50 -4.16
CA LEU A 25 -1.05 -1.28 -4.77
C LEU A 25 0.38 -1.53 -5.25
N ARG A 26 0.66 -1.10 -6.48
CA ARG A 26 2.02 -1.00 -7.01
C ARG A 26 2.40 0.47 -7.08
N LYS A 27 3.47 0.86 -6.40
CA LYS A 27 4.03 2.21 -6.41
C LYS A 27 4.96 2.43 -7.61
N ASP A 28 4.53 2.04 -8.81
CA ASP A 28 5.38 2.20 -10.00
C ASP A 28 5.44 3.68 -10.40
N GLY A 29 6.63 4.30 -10.36
CA GLY A 29 6.85 5.69 -10.80
C GLY A 29 6.57 6.80 -9.76
N LEU A 30 6.37 6.45 -8.49
CA LEU A 30 6.24 7.43 -7.41
C LEU A 30 7.61 7.90 -6.90
N PRO A 31 7.81 9.20 -6.63
CA PRO A 31 9.10 9.77 -6.23
C PRO A 31 9.52 9.42 -4.79
N ASP A 32 8.61 8.89 -3.96
CA ASP A 32 8.84 8.44 -2.58
C ASP A 32 9.03 6.91 -2.46
N ALA A 33 9.14 6.20 -3.58
CA ALA A 33 9.35 4.75 -3.62
C ALA A 33 10.79 4.35 -3.28
#